data_AF-A0A7D5KRR2-F1
#
_entry.id   AF-A0A7D5KRR2-F1
#
_cell.length_a   1.000
_cell.length_b   1.000
_cell.length_c   1.000
_cell.angle_alpha   90.00
_cell.angle_beta   90.00
_cell.angle_gamma   90.00
#
_symmetry.space_group_name_H-M   'P 1'
#
loop_
_entity.id
_entity.type
_entity.pdbx_description
1 polymer ?
#
loop_
_entity_poly.entity_id
_entity_poly.type
_entity_poly.pdbx_seq_one_letter_code
_entity_poly.pdbx_strand_id
1 'polypeptide(L)'
;MALEGRFDDGVVRVGGDARQRYHDSRGYGYPLDGNEIALAPVEAAHLLYRGDLEAVVDVESGERLEFREFVAREPGLDFGVRFLVYADLRSRGFYLSPAAEPWIPNPPGSEADFAVFPRGKGPRDGDIAYALRIIGERTDIPASELREGVLAVVDEESEITYFKIDRRNPTGTSDTGGEMPANCEADLLADRVVIWDPPLELYERAFYGQPLEGREYDRPTLQCSLLEATYLAERGALSLEPETVRKRGREVEGERFDRRLTVYSVLRERGVVPKTGYKFGADFRTYADVESVENLGHSELLVRVHPAAYVFEPRDLALDVRLAHGVRKTMVFALVSGESDEDGGIEWWSLERLTP
;
A
#
# COMPACT_ATOMS: atom_id res chain seq x y z
N MET A 1 -31.87 -29.93 -15.68
CA MET A 1 -32.60 -28.78 -16.23
C MET A 1 -31.68 -27.57 -16.12
N ALA A 2 -31.69 -26.69 -17.12
CA ALA A 2 -31.04 -25.40 -16.97
C ALA A 2 -31.84 -24.56 -15.96
N LEU A 3 -31.14 -23.81 -15.12
CA LEU A 3 -31.76 -22.96 -14.10
C LEU A 3 -31.77 -21.52 -14.61
N GLU A 4 -32.84 -20.80 -14.29
CA GLU A 4 -32.97 -19.37 -14.52
C GLU A 4 -33.11 -18.64 -13.18
N GLY A 5 -32.55 -17.45 -13.09
CA GLY A 5 -32.66 -16.57 -11.93
C GLY A 5 -33.76 -15.53 -12.09
N ARG A 6 -34.21 -14.95 -10.98
CA ARG A 6 -35.10 -13.80 -10.96
C ARG A 6 -34.40 -12.63 -10.27
N PHE A 7 -34.24 -11.51 -10.96
CA PHE A 7 -33.64 -10.31 -10.41
C PHE A 7 -34.72 -9.46 -9.74
N ASP A 8 -34.55 -9.23 -8.44
CA ASP A 8 -35.48 -8.47 -7.60
C ASP A 8 -34.70 -7.90 -6.40
N ASP A 9 -34.97 -6.64 -6.05
CA ASP A 9 -34.36 -5.94 -4.90
C ASP A 9 -32.82 -6.08 -4.84
N GLY A 10 -32.15 -5.89 -5.98
CA GLY A 10 -30.68 -5.93 -6.06
C GLY A 10 -30.04 -7.33 -5.96
N VAL A 11 -30.83 -8.40 -5.88
CA VAL A 11 -30.34 -9.78 -5.80
C VAL A 11 -30.96 -10.67 -6.88
N VAL A 12 -30.27 -11.75 -7.23
CA VAL A 12 -30.78 -12.77 -8.16
C VAL A 12 -31.17 -14.03 -7.37
N ARG A 13 -32.47 -14.32 -7.31
CA ARG A 13 -33.01 -15.51 -6.66
C ARG A 13 -33.02 -16.69 -7.63
N VAL A 14 -32.51 -17.84 -7.20
CA VAL A 14 -32.48 -19.06 -8.03
C VAL A 14 -33.02 -20.23 -7.22
N GLY A 15 -34.09 -20.85 -7.71
CA GLY A 15 -34.75 -22.01 -7.09
C GLY A 15 -34.32 -23.36 -7.67
N GLY A 16 -35.18 -24.38 -7.52
CA GLY A 16 -34.91 -25.72 -8.04
C GLY A 16 -33.95 -26.51 -7.16
N ASP A 17 -32.79 -26.90 -7.69
CA ASP A 17 -31.67 -27.55 -7.00
C ASP A 17 -30.45 -26.61 -6.84
N ALA A 18 -30.65 -25.30 -6.95
CA ALA A 18 -29.61 -24.28 -6.92
C ALA A 18 -28.75 -24.32 -5.65
N ARG A 19 -29.38 -24.55 -4.48
CA ARG A 19 -28.65 -24.68 -3.21
C ARG A 19 -27.58 -25.77 -3.28
N GLN A 20 -27.94 -26.98 -3.70
CA GLN A 20 -26.98 -28.08 -3.82
C GLN A 20 -25.96 -27.81 -4.93
N ARG A 21 -26.43 -27.29 -6.07
CA ARG A 21 -25.62 -27.13 -7.28
C ARG A 21 -24.63 -25.97 -7.24
N TYR A 22 -24.92 -24.90 -6.51
CA TYR A 22 -24.10 -23.68 -6.52
C TYR A 22 -23.61 -23.28 -5.12
N HIS A 23 -24.48 -23.27 -4.11
CA HIS A 23 -24.07 -22.86 -2.77
C HIS A 23 -23.26 -23.94 -2.06
N ASP A 24 -23.82 -25.15 -1.90
CA ASP A 24 -23.20 -26.22 -1.13
C ASP A 24 -21.92 -26.76 -1.76
N SER A 25 -21.85 -26.80 -3.09
CA SER A 25 -20.73 -27.38 -3.83
C SER A 25 -19.69 -26.36 -4.29
N ARG A 26 -20.04 -25.07 -4.40
CA ARG A 26 -19.18 -24.06 -5.02
C ARG A 26 -19.18 -22.70 -4.31
N GLY A 27 -19.89 -22.57 -3.19
CA GLY A 27 -19.89 -21.39 -2.32
C GLY A 27 -20.52 -20.13 -2.93
N TYR A 28 -21.46 -20.25 -3.86
CA TYR A 28 -22.19 -19.09 -4.39
C TYR A 28 -23.39 -18.71 -3.54
N GLY A 29 -23.61 -17.40 -3.38
CA GLY A 29 -24.80 -16.85 -2.77
C GLY A 29 -24.95 -17.21 -1.30
N TYR A 30 -26.12 -16.90 -0.76
CA TYR A 30 -26.55 -17.35 0.55
C TYR A 30 -27.88 -18.10 0.43
N PRO A 31 -28.12 -19.09 1.31
CA PRO A 31 -29.33 -19.90 1.25
C PRO A 31 -30.55 -19.10 1.70
N LEU A 32 -31.66 -19.30 1.00
CA LEU A 32 -33.00 -18.87 1.40
C LEU A 32 -33.81 -20.09 1.87
N ASP A 33 -35.14 -19.99 1.86
CA ASP A 33 -36.03 -21.09 2.22
C ASP A 33 -35.93 -22.26 1.22
N GLY A 34 -35.87 -23.49 1.76
CA GLY A 34 -35.77 -24.70 0.96
C GLY A 34 -34.45 -24.81 0.17
N ASN A 35 -34.58 -24.94 -1.15
CA ASN A 35 -33.46 -25.07 -2.10
C ASN A 35 -33.15 -23.77 -2.86
N GLU A 36 -33.82 -22.68 -2.52
CA GLU A 36 -33.57 -21.38 -3.13
C GLU A 36 -32.29 -20.75 -2.55
N ILE A 37 -31.57 -20.01 -3.38
CA ILE A 37 -30.44 -19.17 -2.99
C ILE A 37 -30.64 -17.76 -3.53
N ALA A 38 -30.05 -16.79 -2.85
CA ALA A 38 -29.88 -15.44 -3.36
C ALA A 38 -28.41 -15.22 -3.76
N LEU A 39 -28.22 -14.72 -4.97
CA LEU A 39 -26.92 -14.40 -5.55
C LEU A 39 -26.78 -12.89 -5.66
N ALA A 40 -25.56 -12.40 -5.47
CA ALA A 40 -25.23 -11.03 -5.84
C ALA A 40 -25.17 -10.93 -7.37
N PRO A 41 -25.39 -9.74 -7.96
CA PRO A 41 -25.31 -9.56 -9.41
C PRO A 41 -24.00 -10.10 -10.02
N VAL A 42 -22.86 -9.90 -9.34
CA VAL A 42 -21.55 -10.42 -9.79
C VAL A 42 -21.49 -11.95 -9.80
N GLU A 43 -22.11 -12.62 -8.84
CA GLU A 43 -22.16 -14.08 -8.74
C GLU A 43 -23.04 -14.66 -9.85
N ALA A 44 -24.21 -14.04 -10.07
CA ALA A 44 -25.12 -14.40 -11.15
C ALA A 44 -24.49 -14.21 -12.53
N ALA A 45 -23.83 -13.07 -12.76
CA ALA A 45 -23.11 -12.81 -14.01
C ALA A 45 -22.02 -13.85 -14.27
N HIS A 46 -21.30 -14.29 -13.23
CA HIS A 46 -20.31 -15.34 -13.38
C HIS A 46 -20.92 -16.72 -13.68
N LEU A 47 -22.09 -17.03 -13.12
CA LEU A 47 -22.81 -18.26 -13.48
C LEU A 47 -23.38 -18.22 -14.91
N LEU A 48 -23.89 -17.06 -15.36
CA LEU A 48 -24.29 -16.83 -16.75
C LEU A 48 -23.10 -16.96 -17.70
N TYR A 49 -21.97 -16.33 -17.38
CA TYR A 49 -20.73 -16.40 -18.16
C TYR A 49 -20.24 -17.84 -18.37
N ARG A 50 -20.39 -18.68 -17.35
CA ARG A 50 -20.03 -20.11 -17.41
C ARG A 50 -21.07 -21.00 -18.10
N GLY A 51 -22.25 -20.47 -18.43
CA GLY A 51 -23.41 -21.25 -18.88
C GLY A 51 -23.98 -22.17 -17.80
N ASP A 52 -23.64 -21.92 -16.52
CA ASP A 52 -24.19 -22.66 -15.39
C ASP A 52 -25.63 -22.18 -15.08
N LEU A 53 -25.92 -20.90 -15.32
CA LEU A 53 -27.26 -20.29 -15.30
C LEU A 53 -27.62 -19.90 -16.75
N GLU A 54 -28.88 -20.10 -17.17
CA GLU A 54 -29.28 -19.86 -18.56
C GLU A 54 -29.61 -18.38 -18.81
N ALA A 55 -30.41 -17.79 -17.92
CA ALA A 55 -30.83 -16.41 -17.99
C ALA A 55 -31.23 -15.89 -16.61
N VAL A 56 -31.34 -14.56 -16.50
CA VAL A 56 -31.95 -13.86 -15.39
C VAL A 56 -33.15 -13.10 -15.89
N VAL A 57 -34.31 -13.32 -15.28
CA VAL A 57 -35.55 -12.61 -15.58
C VAL A 57 -35.69 -11.45 -14.62
N ASP A 58 -35.78 -10.24 -15.15
CA ASP A 58 -36.08 -9.05 -14.37
C ASP A 58 -37.55 -9.06 -13.94
N VAL A 59 -37.82 -8.92 -12.64
CA VAL A 59 -39.19 -9.00 -12.12
C VAL A 59 -40.02 -7.75 -12.47
N GLU A 60 -39.40 -6.58 -12.57
CA GLU A 60 -40.10 -5.33 -12.87
C GLU A 60 -40.44 -5.21 -14.36
N SER A 61 -39.49 -5.49 -15.25
CA SER A 61 -39.66 -5.36 -16.70
C SER A 61 -40.13 -6.65 -17.39
N GLY A 62 -39.94 -7.81 -16.74
CA GLY A 62 -40.23 -9.12 -17.34
C GLY A 62 -39.23 -9.55 -18.42
N GLU A 63 -38.17 -8.77 -18.64
CA GLU A 63 -37.16 -9.09 -19.65
C GLU A 63 -36.30 -10.27 -19.21
N ARG A 64 -36.05 -11.19 -20.14
CA ARG A 64 -35.14 -12.32 -19.97
C ARG A 64 -33.76 -11.92 -20.49
N LEU A 65 -32.77 -11.94 -19.60
CA LEU A 65 -31.42 -11.43 -19.85
C LEU A 65 -30.43 -12.60 -19.84
N GLU A 66 -29.72 -12.78 -20.94
CA GLU A 66 -28.55 -13.66 -20.98
C GLU A 66 -27.32 -12.86 -20.51
N PHE A 67 -26.14 -13.47 -20.53
CA PHE A 67 -24.93 -12.86 -19.97
C PHE A 67 -24.67 -11.43 -20.50
N ARG A 68 -24.78 -11.25 -21.82
CA ARG A 68 -24.51 -9.96 -22.47
C ARG A 68 -25.49 -8.88 -22.00
N GLU A 69 -26.78 -9.18 -22.04
CA GLU A 69 -27.83 -8.24 -21.66
C GLU A 69 -27.78 -7.93 -20.16
N PHE A 70 -27.47 -8.93 -19.32
CA PHE A 70 -27.38 -8.77 -17.87
C PHE A 70 -26.22 -7.83 -17.46
N VAL A 71 -25.03 -8.02 -18.05
CA VAL A 71 -23.86 -7.17 -17.75
C VAL A 71 -24.04 -5.76 -18.32
N ALA A 72 -24.65 -5.63 -19.49
CA ALA A 72 -24.89 -4.34 -20.15
C ALA A 72 -25.86 -3.42 -19.38
N ARG A 73 -26.62 -3.96 -18.44
CA ARG A 73 -27.49 -3.17 -17.56
C ARG A 73 -26.75 -2.45 -16.43
N GLU A 74 -25.44 -2.71 -16.25
CA GLU A 74 -24.57 -2.09 -15.25
C GLU A 74 -25.27 -1.89 -13.89
N PRO A 75 -25.43 -2.94 -13.07
CA PRO A 75 -26.06 -2.83 -11.74
C PRO A 75 -25.26 -2.00 -10.71
N GLY A 76 -24.38 -1.12 -11.18
CA GLY A 76 -23.52 -0.21 -10.43
C GLY A 76 -22.34 0.28 -11.30
N LEU A 77 -21.83 1.49 -11.03
CA LEU A 77 -20.73 2.11 -11.78
C LEU A 77 -19.45 1.23 -11.79
N ASP A 78 -19.22 0.46 -10.72
CA ASP A 78 -18.03 -0.40 -10.58
C ASP A 78 -18.31 -1.89 -10.89
N PHE A 79 -19.48 -2.21 -11.44
CA PHE A 79 -19.85 -3.61 -11.68
C PHE A 79 -18.86 -4.33 -12.60
N GLY A 80 -18.44 -3.68 -13.68
CA GLY A 80 -17.52 -4.25 -14.66
C GLY A 80 -16.20 -4.68 -14.04
N VAL A 81 -15.56 -3.77 -13.29
CA VAL A 81 -14.28 -4.06 -12.62
C VAL A 81 -14.43 -5.13 -11.55
N ARG A 82 -15.54 -5.11 -10.78
CA ARG A 82 -15.83 -6.15 -9.78
C ARG A 82 -16.03 -7.52 -10.40
N PHE A 83 -16.72 -7.60 -11.53
CA PHE A 83 -16.92 -8.84 -12.27
C PHE A 83 -15.60 -9.41 -12.80
N LEU A 84 -14.73 -8.58 -13.37
CA LEU A 84 -13.41 -9.01 -13.88
C LEU A 84 -12.56 -9.65 -12.78
N VAL A 85 -12.47 -8.99 -11.63
CA VAL A 85 -11.73 -9.51 -10.46
C VAL A 85 -12.39 -10.79 -9.92
N TYR A 86 -13.72 -10.81 -9.83
CA TYR A 86 -14.44 -12.01 -9.39
C TYR A 86 -14.14 -13.20 -10.31
N ALA A 87 -14.22 -13.01 -11.63
CA ALA A 87 -13.94 -14.06 -12.61
C ALA A 87 -12.47 -14.52 -12.57
N ASP A 88 -11.50 -13.61 -12.45
CA ASP A 88 -10.08 -13.94 -12.32
C ASP A 88 -9.82 -14.82 -11.09
N LEU A 89 -10.29 -14.41 -9.91
CA LEU A 89 -10.10 -15.19 -8.68
C LEU A 89 -10.81 -16.56 -8.73
N ARG A 90 -12.04 -16.63 -9.26
CA ARG A 90 -12.73 -17.91 -9.47
C ARG A 90 -11.96 -18.82 -10.42
N SER A 91 -11.35 -18.27 -11.49
CA SER A 91 -10.54 -19.05 -12.45
C SER A 91 -9.27 -19.63 -11.80
N ARG A 92 -8.72 -18.95 -10.80
CA ARG A 92 -7.57 -19.39 -9.97
C ARG A 92 -7.97 -20.39 -8.87
N GLY A 93 -9.26 -20.69 -8.75
CA GLY A 93 -9.80 -21.65 -7.79
C GLY A 93 -10.07 -21.06 -6.40
N PHE A 94 -10.12 -19.73 -6.27
CA PHE A 94 -10.57 -19.09 -5.04
C PHE A 94 -12.09 -19.13 -4.94
N TYR A 95 -12.58 -19.29 -3.72
CA TYR A 95 -13.95 -18.92 -3.38
C TYR A 95 -13.92 -17.51 -2.79
N LEU A 96 -14.96 -16.76 -3.08
CA LEU A 96 -15.15 -15.41 -2.57
C LEU A 96 -16.63 -15.09 -2.55
N SER A 97 -17.03 -14.26 -1.61
CA SER A 97 -18.40 -13.80 -1.42
C SER A 97 -18.39 -12.29 -1.18
N PRO A 98 -19.47 -11.58 -1.54
CA PRO A 98 -19.66 -10.19 -1.13
C PRO A 98 -19.31 -9.99 0.35
N ALA A 99 -18.48 -8.98 0.65
CA ALA A 99 -18.14 -8.63 2.02
C ALA A 99 -19.27 -7.80 2.66
N ALA A 100 -20.45 -8.40 2.74
CA ALA A 100 -21.64 -7.78 3.32
C ALA A 100 -22.53 -8.85 3.96
N GLU A 101 -23.36 -8.45 4.92
CA GLU A 101 -24.48 -9.28 5.35
C GLU A 101 -25.55 -9.29 4.24
N PRO A 102 -26.24 -10.43 3.99
CA PRO A 102 -26.15 -11.70 4.71
C PRO A 102 -25.15 -12.72 4.14
N TRP A 103 -24.31 -12.38 3.16
CA TRP A 103 -23.32 -13.32 2.60
C TRP A 103 -22.30 -13.78 3.62
N ILE A 104 -21.83 -12.86 4.45
CA ILE A 104 -20.83 -13.12 5.48
C ILE A 104 -21.31 -12.52 6.80
N PRO A 105 -21.39 -13.31 7.88
CA PRO A 105 -21.61 -12.77 9.22
C PRO A 105 -20.38 -11.97 9.65
N ASN A 106 -20.55 -10.72 10.09
CA ASN A 106 -19.46 -9.80 10.43
C ASN A 106 -18.43 -9.63 9.28
N PRO A 107 -18.83 -8.96 8.18
CA PRO A 107 -17.97 -8.82 7.02
C PRO A 107 -16.64 -8.10 7.33
N PRO A 108 -15.57 -8.42 6.59
CA PRO A 108 -14.24 -7.87 6.85
C PRO A 108 -14.15 -6.40 6.42
N GLY A 109 -14.21 -5.48 7.38
CA GLY A 109 -14.12 -4.04 7.10
C GLY A 109 -15.33 -3.50 6.30
N SER A 110 -15.76 -2.28 6.59
CA SER A 110 -16.99 -1.73 5.97
C SER A 110 -16.88 -1.40 4.48
N GLU A 111 -15.67 -1.41 3.91
CA GLU A 111 -15.37 -0.97 2.54
C GLU A 111 -14.83 -2.08 1.62
N ALA A 112 -14.73 -3.33 2.10
CA ALA A 112 -14.33 -4.44 1.23
C ALA A 112 -15.47 -4.80 0.27
N ASP A 113 -15.13 -5.11 -0.98
CA ASP A 113 -16.08 -5.61 -1.98
C ASP A 113 -16.35 -7.10 -1.79
N PHE A 114 -15.30 -7.86 -1.51
CA PHE A 114 -15.34 -9.30 -1.35
C PHE A 114 -14.48 -9.77 -0.17
N ALA A 115 -14.96 -10.79 0.53
CA ALA A 115 -14.07 -11.64 1.29
C ALA A 115 -13.64 -12.80 0.41
N VAL A 116 -12.33 -13.00 0.30
CA VAL A 116 -11.73 -14.11 -0.43
C VAL A 116 -11.25 -15.14 0.57
N PHE A 117 -11.65 -16.39 0.38
CA PHE A 117 -11.31 -17.49 1.30
C PHE A 117 -9.99 -18.15 0.90
N PRO A 118 -9.22 -18.72 1.84
CA PRO A 118 -8.01 -19.48 1.52
C PRO A 118 -8.29 -20.58 0.49
N ARG A 119 -7.31 -20.92 -0.36
CA ARG A 119 -7.48 -21.98 -1.36
C ARG A 119 -7.90 -23.30 -0.70
N GLY A 120 -8.94 -23.91 -1.24
CA GLY A 120 -9.53 -25.15 -0.70
C GLY A 120 -10.50 -24.94 0.47
N LYS A 121 -10.68 -23.70 0.94
CA LYS A 121 -11.70 -23.29 1.91
C LYS A 121 -12.77 -22.44 1.24
N GLY A 122 -13.94 -22.37 1.86
CA GLY A 122 -15.06 -21.56 1.40
C GLY A 122 -15.75 -20.80 2.53
N PRO A 123 -16.90 -20.19 2.22
CA PRO A 123 -17.65 -19.34 3.18
C PRO A 123 -17.98 -20.02 4.51
N ARG A 124 -18.06 -21.35 4.53
CA ARG A 124 -18.42 -22.15 5.72
C ARG A 124 -17.27 -22.36 6.69
N ASP A 125 -16.03 -22.20 6.24
CA ASP A 125 -14.85 -22.44 7.05
C ASP A 125 -14.52 -21.24 7.96
N GLY A 126 -15.11 -20.07 7.70
CA GLY A 126 -14.98 -18.86 8.52
C GLY A 126 -13.65 -18.10 8.38
N ASP A 127 -12.67 -18.65 7.67
CA ASP A 127 -11.37 -18.03 7.47
C ASP A 127 -11.37 -17.12 6.23
N ILE A 128 -10.98 -15.86 6.40
CA ILE A 128 -10.83 -14.90 5.29
C ILE A 128 -9.33 -14.74 5.00
N ALA A 129 -8.91 -15.07 3.77
CA ALA A 129 -7.55 -14.84 3.32
C ALA A 129 -7.33 -13.37 2.96
N TYR A 130 -8.27 -12.77 2.22
CA TYR A 130 -8.17 -11.40 1.75
C TYR A 130 -9.48 -10.65 1.96
N ALA A 131 -9.42 -9.51 2.65
CA ALA A 131 -10.43 -8.46 2.57
C ALA A 131 -10.12 -7.63 1.32
N LEU A 132 -10.90 -7.82 0.25
CA LEU A 132 -10.58 -7.32 -1.08
C LEU A 132 -11.40 -6.08 -1.43
N ARG A 133 -10.73 -4.96 -1.68
CA ARG A 133 -11.30 -3.75 -2.31
C ARG A 133 -10.90 -3.72 -3.78
N ILE A 134 -11.79 -3.25 -4.65
CA ILE A 134 -11.60 -3.22 -6.10
C ILE A 134 -11.82 -1.80 -6.59
N ILE A 135 -10.89 -1.32 -7.41
CA ILE A 135 -11.01 -0.03 -8.07
C ILE A 135 -10.56 -0.12 -9.53
N GLY A 136 -11.06 0.79 -10.37
CA GLY A 136 -10.47 1.05 -11.68
C GLY A 136 -9.23 1.95 -11.56
N GLU A 137 -8.32 1.87 -12.54
CA GLU A 137 -7.06 2.66 -12.56
C GLU A 137 -7.24 4.18 -12.48
N ARG A 138 -8.44 4.69 -12.80
CA ARG A 138 -8.80 6.13 -12.77
C ARG A 138 -9.46 6.56 -11.46
N THR A 139 -9.49 5.67 -10.46
CA THR A 139 -10.11 5.94 -9.16
C THR A 139 -9.03 6.37 -8.19
N ASP A 140 -8.99 7.67 -7.91
CA ASP A 140 -8.10 8.23 -6.91
C ASP A 140 -8.40 7.68 -5.52
N ILE A 141 -7.35 7.48 -4.71
CA ILE A 141 -7.45 6.96 -3.35
C ILE A 141 -6.95 8.04 -2.38
N PRO A 142 -7.83 8.78 -1.70
CA PRO A 142 -7.41 9.62 -0.59
C PRO A 142 -6.65 8.79 0.45
N ALA A 143 -5.55 9.32 0.98
CA ALA A 143 -4.73 8.59 1.95
C ALA A 143 -5.51 8.20 3.21
N SER A 144 -6.51 9.01 3.60
CA SER A 144 -7.47 8.71 4.67
C SER A 144 -8.37 7.51 4.40
N GLU A 145 -8.44 7.02 3.16
CA GLU A 145 -9.18 5.83 2.74
C GLU A 145 -8.30 4.59 2.60
N LEU A 146 -7.00 4.68 2.88
CA LEU A 146 -6.16 3.48 2.95
C LEU A 146 -6.63 2.58 4.09
N ARG A 147 -6.67 1.28 3.82
CA ARG A 147 -7.11 0.22 4.73
C ARG A 147 -6.17 -0.98 4.58
N GLU A 148 -5.97 -1.71 5.67
CA GLU A 148 -5.28 -3.00 5.59
C GLU A 148 -6.13 -4.00 4.82
N GLY A 149 -5.49 -4.83 4.00
CA GLY A 149 -6.17 -5.81 3.16
C GLY A 149 -5.54 -5.93 1.79
N VAL A 150 -6.36 -6.24 0.79
CA VAL A 150 -5.93 -6.37 -0.61
C VAL A 150 -6.69 -5.37 -1.46
N LEU A 151 -5.96 -4.63 -2.29
CA LEU A 151 -6.51 -3.75 -3.30
C LEU A 151 -6.27 -4.36 -4.69
N ALA A 152 -7.32 -4.64 -5.43
CA ALA A 152 -7.24 -4.94 -6.85
C ALA A 152 -7.46 -3.66 -7.65
N VAL A 153 -6.50 -3.36 -8.52
CA VAL A 153 -6.61 -2.29 -9.51
C VAL A 153 -6.79 -2.93 -10.88
N VAL A 154 -7.86 -2.54 -11.57
CA VAL A 154 -8.16 -2.97 -12.95
C VAL A 154 -7.84 -1.82 -13.91
N ASP A 155 -6.99 -2.07 -14.90
CA ASP A 155 -6.61 -1.07 -15.91
C ASP A 155 -7.57 -1.02 -17.11
N GLU A 156 -7.32 -0.09 -18.05
CA GLU A 156 -8.13 0.05 -19.26
C GLU A 156 -8.09 -1.14 -20.22
N GLU A 157 -7.06 -1.99 -20.12
CA GLU A 157 -6.94 -3.23 -20.90
C GLU A 157 -7.51 -4.45 -20.14
N SER A 158 -8.16 -4.22 -19.00
CA SER A 158 -8.69 -5.25 -18.09
C SER A 158 -7.64 -6.14 -17.43
N GLU A 159 -6.36 -5.72 -17.40
CA GLU A 159 -5.36 -6.39 -16.56
C GLU A 159 -5.58 -6.03 -15.09
N ILE A 160 -5.34 -7.01 -14.22
CA ILE A 160 -5.61 -6.91 -12.79
C ILE A 160 -4.28 -6.97 -12.03
N THR A 161 -4.02 -5.94 -11.24
CA THR A 161 -2.90 -5.92 -10.30
C THR A 161 -3.42 -5.94 -8.87
N TYR A 162 -2.96 -6.92 -8.08
CA TYR A 162 -3.28 -7.02 -6.66
C TYR A 162 -2.16 -6.43 -5.81
N PHE A 163 -2.51 -5.56 -4.88
CA PHE A 163 -1.63 -4.98 -3.89
C PHE A 163 -2.04 -5.44 -2.50
N LYS A 164 -1.08 -5.92 -1.71
CA LYS A 164 -1.25 -6.09 -0.27
C LYS A 164 -0.95 -4.76 0.40
N ILE A 165 -1.86 -4.32 1.26
CA ILE A 165 -1.73 -3.09 2.05
C ILE A 165 -1.67 -3.50 3.52
N ASP A 166 -0.62 -3.09 4.23
CA ASP A 166 -0.45 -3.35 5.67
C ASP A 166 0.05 -2.09 6.38
N ARG A 167 -0.16 -2.03 7.70
CA ARG A 167 0.57 -1.10 8.57
C ARG A 167 2.02 -1.54 8.71
N ARG A 168 2.97 -0.62 8.51
CA ARG A 168 4.39 -0.92 8.70
C ARG A 168 5.15 0.25 9.30
N ASN A 169 5.27 0.24 10.61
CA ASN A 169 6.14 1.16 11.35
C ASN A 169 7.61 0.71 11.24
N PRO A 170 8.51 1.48 10.59
CA PRO A 170 9.90 1.08 10.51
C PRO A 170 10.59 1.15 11.88
N THR A 171 11.30 0.08 12.23
CA THR A 171 12.13 -0.03 13.44
C THR A 171 13.45 -0.71 13.08
N GLY A 172 14.52 -0.39 13.79
CA GLY A 172 15.83 -0.98 13.58
C GLY A 172 16.65 -1.05 14.85
N THR A 173 17.79 -1.73 14.79
CA THR A 173 18.73 -1.86 15.91
C THR A 173 20.03 -1.11 15.68
N SER A 174 20.14 -0.34 14.59
CA SER A 174 21.33 0.45 14.29
C SER A 174 21.63 1.42 15.42
N ASP A 175 22.91 1.55 15.77
CA ASP A 175 23.36 2.58 16.70
C ASP A 175 23.35 3.95 16.02
N THR A 176 22.18 4.57 16.00
CA THR A 176 21.93 5.90 15.47
C THR A 176 22.04 6.99 16.54
N GLY A 177 22.28 6.60 17.80
CA GLY A 177 22.06 7.43 18.98
C GLY A 177 23.14 7.33 20.06
N GLY A 178 24.29 6.71 19.79
CA GLY A 178 25.49 6.82 20.63
C GLY A 178 25.90 8.27 20.91
N GLU A 179 26.91 8.49 21.76
CA GLU A 179 27.41 9.83 22.08
C GLU A 179 27.75 10.59 20.78
N MET A 180 26.88 11.54 20.43
CA MET A 180 27.10 12.40 19.28
C MET A 180 28.34 13.25 19.54
N PRO A 181 29.22 13.41 18.55
CA PRO A 181 30.33 14.35 18.72
C PRO A 181 29.77 15.75 18.93
N ALA A 182 30.52 16.61 19.61
CA ALA A 182 30.07 17.98 19.90
C ALA A 182 30.78 18.99 19.01
N ASN A 183 30.01 19.93 18.45
CA ASN A 183 30.50 21.11 17.73
C ASN A 183 31.53 20.81 16.62
N CYS A 184 31.31 19.79 15.79
CA CYS A 184 32.15 19.54 14.62
C CYS A 184 32.11 20.76 13.68
N GLU A 185 33.29 21.21 13.23
CA GLU A 185 33.41 22.32 12.29
C GLU A 185 32.70 21.98 10.97
N ALA A 186 31.72 22.80 10.59
CA ALA A 186 30.94 22.56 9.39
C ALA A 186 30.55 23.86 8.69
N ASP A 187 30.55 23.83 7.35
CA ASP A 187 30.16 24.95 6.50
C ASP A 187 28.91 24.59 5.69
N LEU A 188 27.92 25.49 5.75
CA LEU A 188 26.75 25.44 4.88
C LEU A 188 27.10 26.02 3.51
N LEU A 189 27.05 25.18 2.47
CA LEU A 189 27.15 25.58 1.08
C LEU A 189 25.75 25.77 0.47
N ALA A 190 25.65 25.84 -0.86
CA ALA A 190 24.39 26.13 -1.55
C ALA A 190 23.26 25.14 -1.19
N ASP A 191 23.52 23.84 -1.15
CA ASP A 191 22.48 22.81 -0.96
C ASP A 191 23.02 21.60 -0.17
N ARG A 192 24.16 21.78 0.50
CA ARG A 192 24.92 20.73 1.19
C ARG A 192 25.71 21.35 2.33
N VAL A 193 26.03 20.52 3.32
CA VAL A 193 26.92 20.90 4.42
C VAL A 193 28.18 20.06 4.34
N VAL A 194 29.33 20.69 4.48
CA VAL A 194 30.62 19.99 4.56
C VAL A 194 31.07 20.02 6.02
N ILE A 195 31.38 18.86 6.57
CA ILE A 195 31.97 18.70 7.90
C ILE A 195 33.47 18.45 7.71
N TRP A 196 34.28 19.29 8.36
CA TRP A 196 35.73 19.25 8.31
C TRP A 196 36.27 18.39 9.45
N ASP A 197 37.29 17.58 9.14
CA ASP A 197 37.94 16.68 10.08
C ASP A 197 36.93 15.89 10.98
N PRO A 198 35.91 15.24 10.37
CA PRO A 198 34.83 14.61 11.11
C PRO A 198 35.33 13.38 11.89
N PRO A 199 34.77 13.11 13.08
CA PRO A 199 34.98 11.84 13.77
C PRO A 199 34.58 10.66 12.88
N LEU A 200 35.42 9.62 12.84
CA LEU A 200 35.22 8.45 11.97
C LEU A 200 33.88 7.78 12.23
N GLU A 201 33.45 7.75 13.50
CA GLU A 201 32.22 7.11 13.96
C GLU A 201 30.96 7.68 13.29
N LEU A 202 30.98 8.98 12.92
CA LEU A 202 29.84 9.65 12.31
C LEU A 202 29.48 9.03 10.95
N TYR A 203 30.48 8.57 10.19
CA TYR A 203 30.28 7.81 8.97
C TYR A 203 30.35 6.29 9.20
N GLU A 204 31.40 5.78 9.84
CA GLU A 204 31.67 4.34 9.92
C GLU A 204 30.63 3.55 10.73
N ARG A 205 30.03 4.17 11.76
CA ARG A 205 29.02 3.53 12.62
C ARG A 205 27.62 4.07 12.31
N ALA A 206 27.46 5.39 12.35
CA ALA A 206 26.14 6.01 12.24
C ALA A 206 25.75 6.36 10.78
N PHE A 207 26.67 6.20 9.83
CA PHE A 207 26.43 6.32 8.39
C PHE A 207 25.80 7.65 7.95
N TYR A 208 26.16 8.74 8.63
CA TYR A 208 25.83 10.10 8.19
C TYR A 208 26.72 10.52 7.02
N GLY A 209 26.14 11.30 6.10
CA GLY A 209 26.86 11.95 5.01
C GLY A 209 27.49 10.98 3.99
N GLN A 210 28.41 11.52 3.19
CA GLN A 210 29.18 10.82 2.18
C GLN A 210 30.62 11.38 2.19
N PRO A 211 31.66 10.54 2.32
CA PRO A 211 33.04 10.99 2.24
C PRO A 211 33.34 11.64 0.90
N LEU A 212 34.03 12.78 0.91
CA LEU A 212 34.54 13.40 -0.31
C LEU A 212 35.94 12.83 -0.58
N GLU A 213 36.03 11.90 -1.52
CA GLU A 213 37.32 11.31 -1.92
C GLU A 213 37.95 12.10 -3.08
N GLY A 214 39.24 12.39 -2.98
CA GLY A 214 40.01 13.03 -4.05
C GLY A 214 41.51 12.97 -3.78
N ARG A 215 42.32 12.73 -4.82
CA ARG A 215 43.80 12.53 -4.74
C ARG A 215 44.59 13.73 -4.19
N GLU A 216 43.93 14.85 -3.91
CA GLU A 216 44.56 16.14 -3.53
C GLU A 216 44.15 16.63 -2.13
N TYR A 217 43.24 15.93 -1.44
CA TYR A 217 42.80 16.31 -0.09
C TYR A 217 43.23 15.25 0.93
N ASP A 218 44.32 15.53 1.66
CA ASP A 218 44.84 14.70 2.76
C ASP A 218 44.00 14.76 4.05
N ARG A 219 42.86 15.49 4.03
CA ARG A 219 41.99 15.65 5.21
C ARG A 219 40.67 14.93 5.04
N PRO A 220 40.22 14.16 6.04
CA PRO A 220 38.90 13.54 6.00
C PRO A 220 37.84 14.64 5.96
N THR A 221 36.90 14.51 5.03
CA THR A 221 35.80 15.46 4.86
C THR A 221 34.53 14.70 4.53
N LEU A 222 33.42 15.15 5.12
CA LEU A 222 32.13 14.49 4.98
C LEU A 222 31.08 15.47 4.48
N GLN A 223 30.43 15.12 3.37
CA GLN A 223 29.32 15.90 2.84
C GLN A 223 27.99 15.36 3.38
N CYS A 224 27.25 16.18 4.10
CA CYS A 224 25.89 15.89 4.55
C CYS A 224 24.85 16.58 3.66
N SER A 225 23.72 15.91 3.48
CA SER A 225 22.49 16.55 3.00
C SER A 225 21.97 17.58 4.01
N LEU A 226 21.11 18.50 3.58
CA LEU A 226 20.48 19.48 4.48
C LEU A 226 19.64 18.80 5.58
N LEU A 227 19.05 17.62 5.31
CA LEU A 227 18.32 16.82 6.29
C LEU A 227 19.25 16.26 7.37
N GLU A 228 20.32 15.57 6.96
CA GLU A 228 21.35 15.03 7.87
C GLU A 228 21.94 16.15 8.73
N ALA A 229 22.31 17.27 8.10
CA ALA A 229 22.92 18.40 8.80
C ALA A 229 21.97 19.08 9.78
N THR A 230 20.69 19.25 9.43
CA THR A 230 19.70 19.82 10.36
C THR A 230 19.54 18.91 11.57
N TYR A 231 19.37 17.60 11.36
CA TYR A 231 19.25 16.63 12.45
C TYR A 231 20.47 16.63 13.39
N LEU A 232 21.67 16.71 12.83
CA LEU A 232 22.93 16.76 13.58
C LEU A 232 23.09 18.09 14.32
N ALA A 233 22.79 19.22 13.69
CA ALA A 233 22.85 20.55 14.31
C ALA A 233 21.88 20.66 15.49
N GLU A 234 20.64 20.16 15.38
CA GLU A 234 19.66 20.15 16.46
C GLU A 234 20.12 19.39 17.71
N ARG A 235 21.04 18.44 17.53
CA ARG A 235 21.66 17.65 18.60
C ARG A 235 23.00 18.22 19.07
N GLY A 236 23.37 19.41 18.60
CA GLY A 236 24.63 20.08 18.96
C GLY A 236 25.86 19.44 18.33
N ALA A 237 25.70 18.57 17.33
CA ALA A 237 26.81 17.85 16.75
C ALA A 237 27.63 18.68 15.75
N LEU A 238 27.02 19.71 15.17
CA LEU A 238 27.68 20.61 14.22
C LEU A 238 27.80 22.02 14.81
N SER A 239 28.87 22.72 14.46
CA SER A 239 29.07 24.15 14.75
C SER A 239 28.22 25.06 13.83
N LEU A 240 26.95 24.68 13.62
CA LEU A 240 26.00 25.39 12.77
C LEU A 240 24.71 25.64 13.54
N GLU A 241 24.09 26.78 13.29
CA GLU A 241 22.80 27.09 13.89
C GLU A 241 21.69 26.31 13.15
N PRO A 242 20.87 25.50 13.84
CA PRO A 242 19.89 24.62 13.20
C PRO A 242 18.87 25.34 12.32
N GLU A 243 18.35 26.50 12.74
CA GLU A 243 17.36 27.26 11.98
C GLU A 243 17.94 27.78 10.65
N THR A 244 19.23 28.06 10.61
CA THR A 244 19.94 28.48 9.40
C THR A 244 19.96 27.38 8.35
N VAL A 245 20.26 26.14 8.76
CA VAL A 245 20.23 24.97 7.88
C VAL A 245 18.79 24.64 7.46
N ARG A 246 17.85 24.70 8.40
CA ARG A 246 16.42 24.45 8.15
C ARG A 246 15.83 25.46 7.16
N LYS A 247 16.10 26.75 7.34
CA LYS A 247 15.69 27.80 6.41
C LYS A 247 16.23 27.53 5.02
N ARG A 248 17.50 27.12 4.92
CA ARG A 248 18.08 26.76 3.63
C ARG A 248 17.41 25.53 3.00
N GLY A 249 17.08 24.53 3.81
CA GLY A 249 16.29 23.37 3.40
C GLY A 249 14.94 23.76 2.79
N ARG A 250 14.20 24.66 3.44
CA ARG A 250 12.92 25.20 2.94
C ARG A 250 13.10 26.00 1.65
N GLU A 251 14.18 26.77 1.50
CA GLU A 251 14.47 27.49 0.26
C GLU A 251 14.75 26.54 -0.92
N VAL A 252 15.35 25.37 -0.66
CA VAL A 252 15.73 24.39 -1.70
C VAL A 252 14.59 23.44 -2.04
N GLU A 253 13.87 22.90 -1.04
CA GLU A 253 12.88 21.84 -1.22
C GLU A 253 11.42 22.28 -0.92
N GLY A 254 11.22 23.53 -0.48
CA GLY A 254 9.90 24.03 -0.10
C GLY A 254 9.30 23.30 1.11
N GLU A 255 7.97 23.17 1.11
CA GLU A 255 7.20 22.50 2.18
C GLU A 255 7.52 21.01 2.32
N ARG A 256 8.19 20.39 1.34
CA ARG A 256 8.62 18.99 1.43
C ARG A 256 9.73 18.80 2.45
N PHE A 257 10.56 19.83 2.67
CA PHE A 257 11.71 19.74 3.56
C PHE A 257 11.31 19.35 4.98
N ASP A 258 10.37 20.08 5.59
CA ASP A 258 9.98 19.86 6.99
C ASP A 258 9.34 18.47 7.19
N ARG A 259 8.52 18.01 6.24
CA ARG A 259 7.94 16.65 6.27
C ARG A 259 9.02 15.58 6.18
N ARG A 260 9.96 15.73 5.25
CA ARG A 260 11.10 14.80 5.12
C ARG A 260 11.98 14.81 6.36
N LEU A 261 12.22 15.97 6.97
CA LEU A 261 13.01 16.10 8.21
C LEU A 261 12.32 15.43 9.39
N THR A 262 10.99 15.56 9.50
CA THR A 262 10.18 14.87 10.52
C THR A 262 10.34 13.35 10.38
N VAL A 263 10.14 12.83 9.17
CA VAL A 263 10.32 11.39 8.86
C VAL A 263 11.77 10.93 9.10
N TYR A 264 12.75 11.72 8.65
CA TYR A 264 14.17 11.43 8.85
C TYR A 264 14.52 11.29 10.34
N SER A 265 14.01 12.22 11.17
CA SER A 265 14.27 12.24 12.61
C SER A 265 13.66 11.05 13.31
N VAL A 266 12.39 10.74 13.03
CA VAL A 266 11.69 9.57 13.59
C VAL A 266 12.37 8.26 13.20
N LEU A 267 12.82 8.12 11.95
CA LEU A 267 13.58 6.94 11.53
C LEU A 267 14.88 6.79 12.32
N ARG A 268 15.65 7.88 12.46
CA ARG A 268 16.89 7.87 13.24
C ARG A 268 16.64 7.52 14.71
N GLU A 269 15.61 8.09 15.33
CA GLU A 269 15.25 7.82 16.72
C GLU A 269 14.79 6.36 16.94
N ARG A 270 14.24 5.72 15.90
CA ARG A 270 13.83 4.31 15.91
C ARG A 270 14.95 3.33 15.52
N GLY A 271 16.21 3.77 15.53
CA GLY A 271 17.36 2.91 15.20
C GLY A 271 17.43 2.54 13.71
N VAL A 272 16.79 3.31 12.84
CA VAL A 272 16.82 3.11 11.39
C VAL A 272 17.70 4.18 10.74
N VAL A 273 18.56 3.77 9.81
CA VAL A 273 19.40 4.70 9.05
C VAL A 273 18.74 5.03 7.70
N PRO A 274 18.15 6.23 7.51
CA PRO A 274 17.72 6.72 6.22
C PRO A 274 18.89 7.29 5.40
N LYS A 275 19.04 6.83 4.16
CA LYS A 275 19.88 7.46 3.12
C LYS A 275 19.02 7.90 1.94
N THR A 276 19.56 8.74 1.07
CA THR A 276 18.85 9.20 -0.13
C THR A 276 18.28 8.05 -0.97
N GLY A 277 16.98 8.10 -1.22
CA GLY A 277 16.25 7.19 -2.09
C GLY A 277 16.29 7.60 -3.58
N TYR A 278 17.00 8.67 -3.94
CA TYR A 278 16.95 9.30 -5.27
C TYR A 278 17.16 8.32 -6.43
N LYS A 279 18.10 7.37 -6.31
CA LYS A 279 18.38 6.35 -7.34
C LYS A 279 17.20 5.38 -7.57
N PHE A 280 16.21 5.40 -6.69
CA PHE A 280 15.01 4.56 -6.70
C PHE A 280 13.73 5.40 -6.67
N GLY A 281 13.77 6.67 -7.06
CA GLY A 281 12.58 7.53 -7.11
C GLY A 281 11.90 7.79 -5.76
N ALA A 282 12.53 7.42 -4.63
CA ALA A 282 11.97 7.55 -3.29
C ALA A 282 12.67 8.66 -2.49
N ASP A 283 12.08 9.11 -1.39
CA ASP A 283 12.74 10.06 -0.48
C ASP A 283 13.92 9.40 0.24
N PHE A 284 13.69 8.20 0.75
CA PHE A 284 14.68 7.45 1.50
C PHE A 284 14.76 5.99 1.07
N ARG A 285 15.96 5.44 1.20
CA ARG A 285 16.18 4.00 1.35
C ARG A 285 16.66 3.78 2.79
N THR A 286 16.10 2.80 3.48
CA THR A 286 16.39 2.60 4.91
C THR A 286 17.21 1.35 5.15
N TYR A 287 17.98 1.37 6.24
CA TYR A 287 18.73 0.25 6.78
C TYR A 287 18.33 0.07 8.24
N ALA A 288 17.76 -1.08 8.60
CA ALA A 288 17.31 -1.35 9.97
C ALA A 288 18.49 -1.70 10.88
N ASP A 289 19.46 -2.46 10.37
CA ASP A 289 20.61 -2.94 11.13
C ASP A 289 21.90 -2.57 10.41
N VAL A 290 22.58 -1.56 10.93
CA VAL A 290 23.90 -1.10 10.48
C VAL A 290 24.91 -1.38 11.59
N GLU A 291 25.77 -2.38 11.36
CA GLU A 291 26.91 -2.66 12.23
C GLU A 291 28.14 -1.82 11.84
N SER A 292 28.39 -1.69 10.54
CA SER A 292 29.43 -0.83 9.95
C SER A 292 29.12 -0.53 8.48
N VAL A 293 29.82 0.44 7.89
CA VAL A 293 29.73 0.74 6.44
C VAL A 293 30.13 -0.45 5.56
N GLU A 294 31.07 -1.27 6.02
CA GLU A 294 31.53 -2.46 5.28
C GLU A 294 30.52 -3.63 5.38
N ASN A 295 29.73 -3.65 6.46
CA ASN A 295 28.68 -4.63 6.73
C ASN A 295 27.30 -3.96 6.77
N LEU A 296 27.02 -3.09 5.81
CA LEU A 296 25.66 -2.59 5.61
C LEU A 296 24.77 -3.77 5.24
N GLY A 297 23.82 -4.10 6.10
CA GLY A 297 22.70 -4.96 5.72
C GLY A 297 22.05 -4.45 4.42
N HIS A 298 21.27 -5.28 3.75
CA HIS A 298 20.53 -4.80 2.58
C HIS A 298 19.47 -3.81 3.02
N SER A 299 19.40 -2.66 2.34
CA SER A 299 18.29 -1.73 2.56
C SER A 299 16.96 -2.45 2.31
N GLU A 300 16.03 -2.34 3.25
CA GLU A 300 14.80 -3.14 3.22
C GLU A 300 13.62 -2.37 2.62
N LEU A 301 13.56 -1.07 2.89
CA LEU A 301 12.42 -0.22 2.55
C LEU A 301 12.84 0.92 1.62
N LEU A 302 11.94 1.25 0.70
CA LEU A 302 11.90 2.55 0.04
C LEU A 302 10.78 3.36 0.66
N VAL A 303 11.11 4.53 1.21
CA VAL A 303 10.15 5.41 1.88
C VAL A 303 9.84 6.61 1.00
N ARG A 304 8.55 6.87 0.76
CA ARG A 304 8.03 8.11 0.16
C ARG A 304 7.30 8.93 1.21
N VAL A 305 7.52 10.24 1.21
CA VAL A 305 6.96 11.16 2.21
C VAL A 305 5.90 12.05 1.59
N HIS A 306 4.68 11.94 2.09
CA HIS A 306 3.51 12.67 1.62
C HIS A 306 2.78 13.36 2.79
N PRO A 307 1.99 14.42 2.53
CA PRO A 307 1.08 14.94 3.55
C PRO A 307 -0.03 13.93 3.86
N ALA A 308 -0.62 13.99 5.05
CA ALA A 308 -1.76 13.13 5.43
C ALA A 308 -2.98 13.28 4.51
N ALA A 309 -3.14 14.45 3.87
CA ALA A 309 -4.19 14.72 2.88
C ALA A 309 -3.82 14.30 1.44
N TYR A 310 -2.76 13.52 1.25
CA TYR A 310 -2.34 13.09 -0.09
C TYR A 310 -3.41 12.21 -0.75
N VAL A 311 -3.46 12.26 -2.07
CA VAL A 311 -4.35 11.45 -2.90
C VAL A 311 -3.48 10.62 -3.83
N PHE A 312 -3.61 9.30 -3.72
CA PHE A 312 -2.88 8.34 -4.52
C PHE A 312 -3.59 8.10 -5.84
N GLU A 313 -2.86 8.27 -6.95
CA GLU A 313 -3.28 7.78 -8.25
C GLU A 313 -2.87 6.31 -8.39
N PRO A 314 -3.77 5.38 -8.79
CA PRO A 314 -3.43 3.96 -8.90
C PRO A 314 -2.24 3.66 -9.83
N ARG A 315 -2.06 4.48 -10.88
CA ARG A 315 -0.91 4.40 -11.79
C ARG A 315 0.41 4.66 -11.07
N ASP A 316 0.47 5.70 -10.24
CA ASP A 316 1.68 6.06 -9.49
C ASP A 316 1.95 5.04 -8.38
N LEU A 317 0.88 4.54 -7.75
CA LEU A 317 0.96 3.42 -6.80
C LEU A 317 1.60 2.17 -7.43
N ALA A 318 1.14 1.80 -8.63
CA ALA A 318 1.66 0.66 -9.38
C ALA A 318 3.14 0.88 -9.78
N LEU A 319 3.50 2.09 -10.20
CA LEU A 319 4.89 2.46 -10.51
C LEU A 319 5.80 2.28 -9.28
N ASP A 320 5.35 2.77 -8.13
CA ASP A 320 6.08 2.74 -6.87
C ASP A 320 6.32 1.33 -6.35
N VAL A 321 5.26 0.52 -6.33
CA VAL A 321 5.36 -0.89 -5.94
C VAL A 321 6.24 -1.66 -6.92
N ARG A 322 6.11 -1.42 -8.23
CA ARG A 322 6.94 -2.08 -9.26
C ARG A 322 8.42 -1.73 -9.10
N LEU A 323 8.71 -0.46 -8.79
CA LEU A 323 10.07 0.03 -8.57
C LEU A 323 10.71 -0.65 -7.35
N ALA A 324 10.00 -0.69 -6.22
CA ALA A 324 10.46 -1.38 -5.02
C ALA A 324 10.67 -2.88 -5.24
N HIS A 325 9.71 -3.54 -5.88
CA HIS A 325 9.79 -4.96 -6.21
C HIS A 325 11.00 -5.28 -7.11
N GLY A 326 11.28 -4.43 -8.10
CA GLY A 326 12.42 -4.60 -9.02
C GLY A 326 13.79 -4.60 -8.32
N VAL A 327 13.90 -3.96 -7.15
CA VAL A 327 15.13 -3.90 -6.34
C VAL A 327 15.03 -4.72 -5.05
N ARG A 328 14.02 -5.62 -4.96
CA ARG A 328 13.75 -6.49 -3.81
C ARG A 328 13.60 -5.72 -2.49
N LYS A 329 12.81 -4.65 -2.51
CA LYS A 329 12.47 -3.83 -1.34
C LYS A 329 10.96 -3.72 -1.21
N THR A 330 10.50 -3.37 -0.02
CA THR A 330 9.10 -3.00 0.23
C THR A 330 8.93 -1.50 0.04
N MET A 331 7.87 -1.08 -0.66
CA MET A 331 7.49 0.34 -0.73
C MET A 331 6.73 0.71 0.56
N VAL A 332 7.12 1.83 1.17
CA VAL A 332 6.51 2.36 2.38
C VAL A 332 6.17 3.84 2.18
N PHE A 333 4.96 4.24 2.55
CA PHE A 333 4.52 5.62 2.55
C PHE A 333 4.47 6.14 3.98
N ALA A 334 5.11 7.29 4.21
CA ALA A 334 5.04 8.05 5.44
C ALA A 334 4.15 9.27 5.22
N LEU A 335 2.95 9.22 5.79
CA LEU A 335 1.94 10.28 5.69
C LEU A 335 2.04 11.18 6.91
N VAL A 336 2.45 12.43 6.69
CA VAL A 336 2.75 13.38 7.79
C VAL A 336 1.57 14.32 7.98
N SER A 337 0.98 14.32 9.18
CA SER A 337 0.00 15.31 9.62
C SER A 337 0.71 16.63 9.97
N GLY A 338 0.01 17.74 9.81
CA GLY A 338 0.56 19.08 10.09
C GLY A 338 0.63 19.43 11.58
N GLU A 339 0.14 18.58 12.47
CA GLU A 339 -0.01 18.88 13.90
C GLU A 339 0.54 17.76 14.79
N SER A 340 1.09 18.20 15.92
CA SER A 340 1.86 17.45 16.91
C SER A 340 1.04 16.39 17.64
N ASP A 341 0.92 15.21 17.05
CA ASP A 341 0.45 13.98 17.72
C ASP A 341 1.63 13.19 18.31
N GLU A 342 1.34 12.37 19.33
CA GLU A 342 2.29 11.69 20.23
C GLU A 342 3.32 10.75 19.56
N ASP A 343 3.14 10.43 18.26
CA ASP A 343 4.08 9.67 17.40
C ASP A 343 4.83 10.54 16.36
N GLY A 344 4.78 11.87 16.50
CA GLY A 344 5.29 12.83 15.51
C GLY A 344 4.34 13.06 14.33
N GLY A 345 3.08 12.61 14.43
CA GLY A 345 2.05 12.80 13.40
C GLY A 345 2.28 12.00 12.11
N ILE A 346 3.04 10.90 12.14
CA ILE A 346 3.34 10.10 10.94
C ILE A 346 2.56 8.80 10.93
N GLU A 347 1.76 8.60 9.89
CA GLU A 347 1.07 7.37 9.59
C GLU A 347 1.84 6.55 8.53
N TRP A 348 2.12 5.28 8.82
CA TRP A 348 2.97 4.43 8.00
C TRP A 348 2.20 3.28 7.32
N TRP A 349 2.34 3.17 6.01
CA TRP A 349 1.71 2.14 5.18
C TRP A 349 2.74 1.43 4.31
N SER A 350 2.69 0.10 4.24
CA SER A 350 3.45 -0.67 3.26
C SER A 350 2.55 -1.23 2.19
N LEU A 351 3.01 -1.14 0.94
CA LEU A 351 2.34 -1.72 -0.21
C LEU A 351 3.28 -2.66 -0.96
N GLU A 352 2.79 -3.87 -1.22
CA GLU A 352 3.53 -4.92 -1.91
C GLU A 352 2.68 -5.55 -3.00
N ARG A 353 3.32 -6.00 -4.08
CA ARG A 353 2.63 -6.76 -5.12
C ARG A 353 2.23 -8.11 -4.54
N LEU A 354 0.95 -8.44 -4.62
CA LEU A 354 0.42 -9.74 -4.26
C LEU A 354 0.20 -10.57 -5.53
N THR A 355 0.56 -11.86 -5.47
CA THR A 355 0.12 -12.86 -6.44
C THR A 355 -0.79 -13.85 -5.71
N PRO A 356 -2.13 -13.71 -5.84
CA PRO A 356 -3.08 -14.60 -5.17
C PRO A 356 -2.90 -16.07 -5.54
#